data_AF-A0A2W2DQN1-F1
#
_entry.id   AF-A0A2W2DQN1-F1
#
_cell.length_a   1.000
_cell.length_b   1.000
_cell.length_c   1.000
_cell.angle_alpha   90.00
_cell.angle_beta   90.00
_cell.angle_gamma   90.00
#
_symmetry.space_group_name_H-M   'P 1'
#
loop_
_entity.id
_entity.type
_entity.pdbx_description
1 polymer ?
#
loop_
_entity_poly.entity_id
_entity_poly.type
_entity_poly.pdbx_seq_one_letter_code
_entity_poly.pdbx_strand_id
1 'polypeptide(L)'
;MITLPDPDCRYGYTVEQLEAILGDRLDAFGRWIDGQTISLCTGSEFDNQAKGNKPTGCGPHGSVVYGSDLRRFLAGRRSLD
;
A
#
# COMPACT_ATOMS: atom_id res chain seq x y z
N MET A 1 2.72 11.95 17.24
CA MET A 1 2.09 10.96 16.35
C MET A 1 2.25 11.48 14.92
N ILE A 2 2.66 10.65 13.98
CA ILE A 2 2.72 11.05 12.57
C ILE A 2 1.31 10.94 12.01
N THR A 3 0.74 12.06 11.57
CA THR A 3 -0.53 12.06 10.86
C THR A 3 -0.24 11.74 9.40
N LEU A 4 -0.77 10.61 8.93
CA LEU A 4 -0.67 10.20 7.53
C LEU A 4 -1.93 10.66 6.78
N PRO A 5 -1.82 10.97 5.47
CA PRO A 5 -3.01 11.18 4.65
C PRO A 5 -3.82 9.88 4.55
N ASP A 6 -5.07 9.99 4.12
CA ASP A 6 -5.86 8.82 3.75
C ASP A 6 -5.24 8.15 2.51
N PRO A 7 -5.28 6.81 2.42
CA PRO A 7 -4.75 6.10 1.27
C PRO A 7 -5.65 6.33 0.04
N ASP A 8 -5.03 6.54 -1.12
CA ASP A 8 -5.73 6.76 -2.40
C ASP A 8 -6.35 5.45 -2.93
N CYS A 9 -5.92 4.31 -2.40
CA CYS A 9 -6.51 3.01 -2.66
C CYS A 9 -7.08 2.42 -1.36
N ARG A 10 -8.29 1.85 -1.43
CA ARG A 10 -8.91 1.14 -0.30
C ARG A 10 -8.08 -0.02 0.25
N TYR A 11 -7.14 -0.55 -0.54
CA TYR A 11 -6.26 -1.66 -0.15
C TYR A 11 -4.92 -1.18 0.43
N GLY A 12 -4.56 0.12 0.30
CA GLY A 12 -3.29 0.62 0.80
C GLY A 12 -2.81 1.92 0.16
N TYR A 13 -1.64 2.39 0.60
CA TYR A 13 -0.95 3.54 0.02
C TYR A 13 -0.31 3.15 -1.33
N THR A 14 -0.47 4.00 -2.34
CA THR A 14 0.16 3.79 -3.66
C THR A 14 1.66 4.13 -3.61
N VAL A 15 2.40 3.75 -4.65
CA VAL A 15 3.83 4.10 -4.77
C VAL A 15 4.03 5.61 -4.74
N GLU A 16 3.17 6.37 -5.43
CA GLU A 16 3.22 7.84 -5.47
C GLU A 16 2.96 8.44 -4.08
N GLN A 17 2.02 7.89 -3.32
CA GLN A 17 1.80 8.31 -1.94
C GLN A 17 3.00 7.98 -1.04
N LEU A 18 3.64 6.82 -1.23
CA LEU A 18 4.83 6.44 -0.47
C LEU A 18 6.01 7.36 -0.80
N GLU A 19 6.23 7.71 -2.06
CA GLU A 19 7.22 8.69 -2.50
C GLU A 19 7.00 10.04 -1.80
N ALA A 20 5.75 10.53 -1.79
CA ALA A 20 5.40 11.79 -1.14
C ALA A 20 5.55 11.76 0.39
N ILE A 21 5.20 10.63 1.03
CA ILE A 21 5.26 10.48 2.50
C ILE A 21 6.69 10.26 2.99
N LEU A 22 7.47 9.44 2.28
CA LEU A 22 8.76 8.95 2.75
C LEU A 22 9.94 9.75 2.21
N GLY A 23 9.82 10.35 1.03
CA GLY A 23 10.90 11.12 0.40
C GLY A 23 12.24 10.36 0.39
N ASP A 24 13.23 10.91 1.08
CA ASP A 24 14.58 10.35 1.22
C ASP A 24 14.62 8.98 1.93
N ARG A 25 13.57 8.62 2.67
CA ARG A 25 13.46 7.33 3.37
C ARG A 25 12.88 6.22 2.51
N LEU A 26 12.47 6.49 1.26
CA LEU A 26 11.82 5.50 0.40
C LEU A 26 12.70 4.27 0.17
N ASP A 27 14.00 4.45 -0.12
CA ASP A 27 14.94 3.34 -0.32
C ASP A 27 15.10 2.47 0.93
N ALA A 28 15.14 3.10 2.11
CA ALA A 28 15.20 2.40 3.38
C ALA A 28 13.92 1.61 3.64
N PHE A 29 12.77 2.17 3.27
CA PHE A 29 11.49 1.48 3.34
C PHE A 29 11.43 0.28 2.38
N GLY A 30 11.90 0.45 1.13
CA GLY A 30 11.97 -0.63 0.14
C GLY A 30 12.76 -1.84 0.66
N ARG A 31 13.93 -1.62 1.27
CA ARG A 31 14.70 -2.69 1.92
C ARG A 31 14.03 -3.28 3.15
N TRP A 32 13.25 -2.48 3.89
CA TRP A 32 12.54 -2.93 5.08
C TRP A 32 11.30 -3.76 4.73
N ILE A 33 10.62 -3.43 3.63
CA ILE A 33 9.41 -4.13 3.18
C ILE A 33 9.70 -5.33 2.28
N ASP A 34 10.95 -5.49 1.84
CA ASP A 34 11.38 -6.66 1.09
C ASP A 34 11.04 -7.95 1.85
N GLY A 35 10.52 -8.95 1.11
CA GLY A 35 9.99 -10.19 1.68
C GLY A 35 8.58 -10.11 2.30
N GLN A 36 8.02 -8.92 2.54
CA GLN A 36 6.67 -8.78 3.10
C GLN A 36 5.58 -8.87 2.03
N THR A 37 4.38 -9.30 2.46
CA THR A 37 3.21 -9.36 1.57
C THR A 37 2.66 -7.98 1.31
N ILE A 38 2.47 -7.64 0.03
CA ILE A 38 1.81 -6.41 -0.42
C ILE A 38 0.52 -6.73 -1.20
N SER A 39 -0.33 -5.73 -1.40
CA SER A 39 -1.52 -5.85 -2.25
C SER A 39 -1.23 -5.38 -3.67
N LEU A 40 -1.91 -5.97 -4.64
CA LEU A 40 -1.90 -5.53 -6.03
C LEU A 40 -3.27 -4.95 -6.40
N CYS A 41 -3.31 -3.67 -6.75
CA CYS A 41 -4.51 -2.99 -7.23
C CYS A 41 -4.52 -2.94 -8.77
N THR A 42 -5.37 -3.75 -9.37
CA THR A 42 -5.58 -3.79 -10.83
C THR A 42 -6.72 -2.88 -11.31
N GLY A 43 -7.31 -2.07 -10.42
CA GLY A 43 -8.49 -1.24 -10.72
C GLY A 43 -9.80 -2.04 -10.81
N SER A 44 -9.77 -3.32 -10.42
CA SER A 44 -10.93 -4.20 -10.42
C SER A 44 -10.88 -5.19 -9.26
N GLU A 45 -12.04 -5.62 -8.79
CA GLU A 45 -12.18 -6.64 -7.77
C GLU A 45 -13.12 -7.74 -8.25
N PHE A 46 -12.85 -8.97 -7.83
CA PHE A 46 -13.72 -10.09 -8.16
C PHE A 46 -15.02 -10.03 -7.36
N ASP A 47 -16.13 -9.91 -8.05
CA ASP A 47 -17.46 -10.04 -7.48
C ASP A 47 -17.88 -11.52 -7.47
N ASN A 48 -17.89 -12.09 -6.27
CA ASN A 48 -18.25 -13.49 -6.07
C ASN A 48 -19.70 -13.84 -6.42
N GLN A 49 -20.62 -12.87 -6.40
CA GLN A 49 -22.03 -13.08 -6.77
C GLN A 49 -22.18 -13.06 -8.29
N ALA A 50 -21.58 -12.07 -8.95
CA ALA A 50 -21.63 -11.94 -10.41
C ALA A 50 -20.66 -12.89 -11.14
N LYS A 51 -19.76 -13.57 -10.40
CA LYS A 51 -18.69 -14.43 -10.96
C LYS A 51 -17.84 -13.71 -12.00
N GLY A 52 -17.51 -12.46 -11.75
CA GLY A 52 -16.75 -11.62 -12.67
C GLY A 52 -16.09 -10.44 -11.96
N ASN A 53 -15.23 -9.72 -12.69
CA ASN A 53 -14.58 -8.54 -12.15
C ASN A 53 -15.49 -7.31 -12.28
N LYS A 54 -15.53 -6.50 -11.22
CA LYS A 54 -16.16 -5.17 -11.23
C LYS A 54 -15.11 -4.09 -10.94
N PRO A 55 -15.29 -2.86 -11.45
CA PRO A 55 -14.36 -1.77 -11.15
C PRO A 55 -14.39 -1.42 -9.66
N THR A 56 -13.21 -1.15 -9.09
CA THR A 56 -13.06 -0.76 -7.67
C THR A 56 -13.33 0.73 -7.42
N GLY A 57 -13.60 1.50 -8.48
CA GLY A 57 -13.74 2.95 -8.42
C GLY A 57 -12.41 3.72 -8.40
N CYS A 58 -11.29 3.01 -8.25
CA CYS A 58 -9.96 3.52 -8.52
C CYS A 58 -9.36 2.88 -9.79
N GLY A 59 -8.41 3.57 -10.43
CA GLY A 59 -7.66 3.01 -11.56
C GLY A 59 -6.66 1.93 -11.11
N PRO A 60 -5.94 1.30 -12.05
CA PRO A 60 -4.83 0.42 -11.70
C PRO A 60 -3.71 1.24 -11.05
N HIS A 61 -3.35 0.91 -9.81
CA HIS A 61 -2.23 1.53 -9.10
C HIS A 61 -0.99 0.61 -9.04
N GLY A 62 -1.15 -0.67 -9.40
CA GLY A 62 -0.10 -1.66 -9.20
C GLY A 62 0.06 -2.00 -7.72
N SER A 63 1.29 -2.01 -7.23
CA SER A 63 1.59 -2.34 -5.83
C SER A 63 1.05 -1.28 -4.88
N VAL A 64 0.33 -1.72 -3.85
CA VAL A 64 -0.14 -0.86 -2.76
C VAL A 64 0.25 -1.46 -1.42
N VAL A 65 0.64 -0.59 -0.49
CA VAL A 65 1.19 -0.98 0.82
C VAL A 65 0.17 -0.78 1.92
N TYR A 66 0.03 -1.77 2.79
CA TYR A 66 -0.89 -1.67 3.92
C TYR A 66 -0.47 -0.54 4.86
N GLY A 67 -1.45 0.24 5.33
CA GLY A 67 -1.18 1.32 6.28
C GLY A 67 -0.57 0.84 7.59
N SER A 68 -0.77 -0.42 7.98
CA SER A 68 -0.10 -1.04 9.13
C SER A 68 1.41 -1.09 8.96
N ASP A 69 1.91 -1.45 7.78
CA ASP A 69 3.34 -1.63 7.53
C ASP A 69 4.05 -0.29 7.44
N LEU A 70 3.45 0.68 6.76
CA LEU A 70 3.95 2.06 6.75
C LEU A 70 4.06 2.62 8.18
N ARG A 71 3.02 2.44 9.01
CA ARG A 71 3.05 2.89 10.42
C ARG A 71 4.12 2.15 11.24
N ARG A 72 4.33 0.85 11.02
CA ARG A 72 5.37 0.07 11.70
C ARG A 72 6.76 0.58 11.35
N PHE A 73 7.04 0.78 10.06
CA PHE A 73 8.29 1.34 9.59
C PHE A 73 8.56 2.73 10.19
N LEU A 74 7.56 3.61 10.16
CA LEU A 74 7.66 4.96 10.71
C LEU A 74 7.89 4.96 12.23
N ALA A 75 7.38 3.94 12.93
CA ALA A 75 7.63 3.73 14.35
C ALA A 75 8.98 3.03 14.65
N GLY A 76 9.83 2.78 13.64
CA GLY A 76 11.13 2.12 13.80
C GLY A 76 11.02 0.64 14.21
N ARG A 77 9.88 -0.01 13.97
CA ARG A 77 9.67 -1.42 14.31
C ARG A 77 10.29 -2.31 13.22
N ARG A 78 10.61 -3.55 13.59
CA ARG A 78 11.01 -4.58 12.63
C ARG A 78 9.86 -4.93 11.69
N SER A 79 10.23 -5.38 10.49
CA SER A 79 9.34 -6.08 9.56
C SER A 79 8.69 -7.28 10.26
N LEU A 80 7.61 -7.80 9.68
CA LEU A 80 6.93 -8.99 10.21
C LEU A 80 7.60 -10.31 9.80
N ASP A 81 8.70 -10.23 9.06
CA ASP A 81 9.56 -11.36 8.66
C ASP A 81 10.41 -11.89 9.84
#